data_AF-A0A2W1B0T0-F1
#
_entry.id   AF-A0A2W1B0T0-F1
#
_cell.length_a   1.000
_cell.length_b   1.000
_cell.length_c   1.000
_cell.angle_alpha   90.00
_cell.angle_beta   90.00
_cell.angle_gamma   90.00
#
_symmetry.space_group_name_H-M   'P 1'
#
loop_
_entity.id
_entity.type
_entity.pdbx_description
1 polymer ?
#
loop_
_entity_poly.entity_id
_entity_poly.type
_entity_poly.pdbx_seq_one_letter_code
_entity_poly.pdbx_strand_id
1 'polypeptide(L)'
;MIDRFIKFCEMHPGKLANGIKDILSENKEKIVSDIEEQAEQITEKNEFYFLTVLIDGRSVGAFKEFRTAFLNEVQKLPNSRSGVCFLCGKETEVGARVSNIFKFATIDQPGFAYMMSNKSHDVTMPLCQDCFSKLALGKRIADDKLTLNFYESQVYVLPRFAGDRIGKSQQLIENTLSPFTSLTDSFRGEDRRYEKFESRLIKRLSREDAYSTLNFVFFVKARGKDEVKVYLNIEDVPPSRMKAIAKTADDIETELRSLGSPRIRFEILWKVFKGYAQLKKNSSDSPVPPTDFLEFMRAIFKGTKADLGLYKKASMRYFYSLKMNAKENELKGVFFDRNSIVAMGYFLDRLNNPLEGGVLGLKKTKEELLEEYFEQYPGFFANDDLKLTFVIGMIHALVVGIQKDQGYSGTADQRIKGYRMKPDDFKEHLTYLRDKYKHYSKKMANTSHIGFVGKLFDLAGRYQLNAGMSWTSSLTDLNYAFLCGEASKNLLMSSSEKEIDKEVNMEEEE
;
A
#
# COMPACT_ATOMS: atom_id res chain seq x y z
N MET A 1 27.81 39.94 3.63
CA MET A 1 26.37 39.86 3.28
C MET A 1 25.83 41.18 2.76
N ILE A 2 26.13 42.30 3.44
CA ILE A 2 25.79 43.67 3.02
C ILE A 2 26.14 43.93 1.54
N ASP A 3 27.35 43.57 1.10
CA ASP A 3 27.75 43.74 -0.31
C ASP A 3 26.87 42.97 -1.31
N ARG A 4 26.36 41.79 -0.93
CA ARG A 4 25.42 41.04 -1.77
C ARG A 4 24.07 41.76 -1.85
N PHE A 5 23.64 42.39 -0.77
CA PHE A 5 22.39 43.14 -0.72
C PHE A 5 22.49 44.47 -1.49
N ILE A 6 23.62 45.17 -1.36
CA ILE A 6 23.95 46.34 -2.18
C ILE A 6 23.93 45.95 -3.66
N LYS A 7 24.64 44.88 -4.04
CA LYS A 7 24.65 44.39 -5.42
C LYS A 7 23.27 44.00 -5.93
N PHE A 8 22.42 43.42 -5.08
CA PHE A 8 21.02 43.16 -5.42
C PHE A 8 20.27 44.45 -5.75
N CYS A 9 20.41 45.49 -4.91
CA CYS A 9 19.79 46.79 -5.14
C CYS A 9 20.31 47.47 -6.42
N GLU A 10 21.58 47.26 -6.78
CA GLU A 10 22.16 47.74 -8.03
C GLU A 10 21.59 47.05 -9.27
N MET A 11 21.38 45.74 -9.19
CA MET A 11 20.80 44.96 -10.29
C MET A 11 19.30 45.22 -10.47
N HIS A 12 18.62 45.72 -9.43
CA HIS A 12 17.19 46.00 -9.43
C HIS A 12 16.90 47.43 -8.96
N PRO A 13 17.24 48.45 -9.79
CA PRO A 13 17.13 49.84 -9.39
C PRO A 13 15.66 50.24 -9.19
N GLY A 14 15.43 51.02 -8.14
CA GLY A 14 14.12 51.53 -7.75
C GLY A 14 14.26 52.54 -6.62
N LYS A 15 13.16 53.23 -6.28
CA LYS A 15 13.23 54.34 -5.30
C LYS A 15 13.67 53.84 -3.93
N LEU A 16 13.14 52.69 -3.50
CA LEU A 16 13.49 52.09 -2.21
C LEU A 16 14.84 51.37 -2.28
N ALA A 17 15.10 50.62 -3.35
CA ALA A 17 16.37 49.90 -3.52
C ALA A 17 17.57 50.87 -3.55
N ASN A 18 17.47 52.00 -4.25
CA ASN A 18 18.53 53.01 -4.29
C ASN A 18 18.75 53.64 -2.92
N GLY A 19 17.68 54.03 -2.22
CA GLY A 19 17.81 54.60 -0.87
C GLY A 19 18.45 53.62 0.13
N ILE A 20 18.09 52.33 0.06
CA ILE A 20 18.73 51.31 0.89
C ILE A 20 20.20 51.12 0.51
N LYS A 21 20.52 51.09 -0.78
CA LYS A 21 21.90 51.00 -1.26
C LYS A 21 22.75 52.12 -0.66
N ASP A 22 22.27 53.36 -0.76
CA ASP A 22 23.02 54.53 -0.32
C ASP A 22 23.26 54.45 1.20
N ILE A 23 22.20 54.20 1.98
CA ILE A 23 22.30 54.04 3.45
C ILE A 23 23.26 52.91 3.84
N LEU A 24 23.15 51.73 3.21
CA LEU A 24 24.01 50.59 3.50
C LEU A 24 25.46 50.83 3.10
N SER A 25 25.71 51.60 2.04
CA SER A 25 27.06 51.92 1.58
C SER A 25 27.72 52.97 2.47
N GLU A 26 27.00 54.02 2.84
CA GLU A 26 27.47 55.10 3.71
C GLU A 26 27.72 54.63 5.14
N ASN A 27 26.90 53.71 5.65
CA ASN A 27 26.98 53.24 7.04
C ASN A 27 27.60 51.85 7.18
N LYS A 28 28.26 51.34 6.13
CA LYS A 28 28.73 49.95 6.06
C LYS A 28 29.57 49.55 7.27
N GLU A 29 30.59 50.34 7.60
CA GLU A 29 31.53 50.03 8.69
C GLU A 29 30.82 49.97 10.05
N LYS A 30 29.94 50.94 10.31
CA LYS A 30 29.15 50.98 11.54
C LYS A 30 28.22 49.77 11.65
N ILE A 31 27.47 49.45 10.59
CA ILE A 31 26.56 48.30 10.57
C ILE A 31 27.32 46.99 10.80
N VAL A 32 28.51 46.82 10.20
CA VAL A 32 29.34 45.64 10.43
C VAL A 32 29.77 45.55 11.89
N SER A 33 30.26 46.64 12.47
CA SER A 33 30.66 46.69 13.88
C SER A 33 29.50 46.34 14.81
N ASP A 34 28.31 46.92 14.59
CA ASP A 34 27.12 46.65 15.41
C ASP A 34 26.69 45.17 15.31
N ILE A 35 26.78 44.57 14.12
CA ILE A 35 26.45 43.15 13.92
C ILE A 35 27.48 42.24 14.59
N GLU A 36 28.78 42.58 14.53
CA GLU A 36 29.85 41.82 15.19
C GLU A 36 29.67 41.82 16.70
N GLU A 37 29.37 42.98 17.31
CA GLU A 37 29.07 43.09 18.74
C GLU A 37 27.86 42.24 19.15
N GLN A 38 26.79 42.27 18.36
CA GLN A 38 25.61 41.44 18.62
C GLN A 38 25.90 39.94 18.42
N ALA A 39 26.75 39.58 17.47
CA ALA A 39 27.13 38.20 17.21
C ALA A 39 27.98 37.62 18.35
N GLU A 40 28.80 38.42 19.02
CA GLU A 40 29.55 37.99 20.20
C GLU A 40 28.66 37.62 21.40
N GLN A 41 27.45 38.17 21.46
CA GLN A 41 26.47 37.86 22.52
C GLN A 41 25.71 36.54 22.26
N ILE A 42 25.86 35.95 21.08
CA ILE A 42 25.25 34.67 20.72
C ILE A 42 26.10 33.53 21.27
N THR A 43 25.57 32.83 22.29
CA THR A 43 26.29 31.78 23.02
C THR A 43 26.00 30.36 22.53
N GLU A 44 24.97 30.17 21.69
CA GLU A 44 24.51 28.85 21.24
C GLU A 44 25.14 28.43 19.92
N LYS A 45 25.98 27.39 19.95
CA LYS A 45 26.87 26.99 18.85
C LYS A 45 26.20 26.26 17.66
N ASN A 46 24.88 26.03 17.68
CA ASN A 46 24.20 25.18 16.68
C ASN A 46 22.93 25.80 16.07
N GLU A 47 22.71 27.10 16.21
CA GLU A 47 21.59 27.79 15.57
C GLU A 47 22.02 28.51 14.27
N PHE A 48 21.12 28.55 13.29
CA PHE A 48 21.30 29.31 12.06
C PHE A 48 20.64 30.68 12.19
N TYR A 49 21.44 31.74 12.24
CA TYR A 49 20.94 33.11 12.32
C TYR A 49 20.78 33.72 10.92
N PHE A 50 19.60 34.29 10.66
CA PHE A 50 19.31 35.03 9.43
C PHE A 50 19.38 36.52 9.69
N LEU A 51 20.20 37.22 8.91
CA LEU A 51 20.22 38.68 8.90
C LEU A 51 19.26 39.19 7.82
N THR A 52 18.44 40.18 8.14
CA THR A 52 17.50 40.78 7.19
C THR A 52 17.42 42.30 7.36
N VAL A 53 16.90 42.99 6.35
CA VAL A 53 16.67 44.43 6.37
C VAL A 53 15.18 44.69 6.61
N LEU A 54 14.88 45.59 7.55
CA LEU A 54 13.54 46.12 7.78
C LEU A 54 13.48 47.58 7.33
N ILE A 55 12.38 47.96 6.67
CA ILE A 55 12.10 49.33 6.24
C ILE A 55 10.86 49.77 7.03
N ASP A 56 11.02 50.77 7.89
CA ASP A 56 9.97 51.23 8.83
C ASP A 56 9.35 50.07 9.64
N GLY A 57 10.20 49.17 10.15
CA GLY A 57 9.76 47.98 10.91
C GLY A 57 9.07 46.88 10.07
N ARG A 58 8.95 47.04 8.75
CA ARG A 58 8.35 46.05 7.84
C ARG A 58 9.42 45.32 7.05
N SER A 59 9.20 44.02 6.80
CA SER A 59 10.10 43.23 5.95
C SER A 59 10.09 43.71 4.50
N VAL A 60 11.20 43.51 3.78
CA VAL A 60 11.30 43.87 2.34
C VAL A 60 10.19 43.24 1.48
N GLY A 61 9.65 42.08 1.87
CA GLY A 61 8.53 41.42 1.20
C GLY A 61 7.19 42.19 1.26
N ALA A 62 7.05 43.16 2.16
CA ALA A 62 5.87 44.03 2.23
C ALA A 62 5.79 45.01 1.04
N PHE A 63 6.92 45.31 0.40
CA PHE A 63 7.03 46.32 -0.63
C PHE A 63 6.93 45.72 -2.04
N LYS A 64 6.11 46.35 -2.89
CA LYS A 64 5.86 45.87 -4.26
C LYS A 64 7.13 45.80 -5.10
N GLU A 65 8.05 46.75 -4.91
CA GLU A 65 9.33 46.84 -5.62
C GLU A 65 10.16 45.55 -5.44
N PHE A 66 10.42 45.14 -4.20
CA PHE A 66 11.15 43.92 -3.88
C PHE A 66 10.41 42.64 -4.28
N ARG A 67 9.08 42.60 -4.13
CA ARG A 67 8.28 41.46 -4.62
C ARG A 67 8.42 41.28 -6.13
N THR A 68 8.44 42.39 -6.88
CA THR A 68 8.56 42.35 -8.34
C THR A 68 9.96 41.90 -8.75
N ALA A 69 11.01 42.45 -8.13
CA ALA A 69 12.40 42.03 -8.37
C ALA A 69 12.60 40.53 -8.07
N PHE A 70 12.09 40.06 -6.93
CA PHE A 70 12.14 38.65 -6.57
C PHE A 70 11.41 37.75 -7.58
N LEU A 71 10.18 38.14 -7.97
CA LEU A 71 9.43 37.38 -8.97
C LEU A 71 10.16 37.31 -10.30
N ASN A 72 10.76 38.41 -10.77
CA ASN A 72 11.51 38.46 -12.01
C ASN A 72 12.75 37.55 -11.98
N GLU A 73 13.49 37.52 -10.87
CA GLU A 73 14.67 36.65 -10.72
C GLU A 73 14.29 35.16 -10.61
N VAL A 74 13.25 34.84 -9.84
CA VAL A 74 12.76 33.45 -9.72
C VAL A 74 12.13 32.96 -11.03
N GLN A 75 11.61 33.87 -11.85
CA GLN A 75 11.04 33.57 -13.17
C GLN A 75 12.05 33.68 -14.32
N LYS A 76 13.32 33.94 -14.04
CA LYS A 76 14.32 34.06 -15.10
C LYS A 76 14.71 32.67 -15.59
N LEU A 77 14.60 32.45 -16.91
CA LEU A 77 15.04 31.20 -17.52
C LEU A 77 16.57 31.11 -17.51
N PRO A 78 17.17 29.98 -17.08
CA PRO A 78 18.60 29.77 -17.18
C PRO A 78 19.00 29.54 -18.65
N ASN A 79 20.11 30.15 -19.10
CA ASN A 79 20.64 29.98 -20.46
C ASN A 79 19.59 30.15 -21.56
N SER A 80 18.80 31.21 -21.44
CA SER A 80 17.64 31.49 -22.28
C SER A 80 18.00 31.59 -23.77
N ARG A 81 17.18 30.96 -24.63
CA ARG A 81 17.35 30.94 -26.09
C ARG A 81 16.02 30.70 -26.80
N SER A 82 15.96 31.00 -28.09
CA SER A 82 14.81 30.59 -28.92
C SER A 82 14.79 29.06 -29.10
N GLY A 83 13.62 28.45 -29.01
CA GLY A 83 13.42 27.03 -29.26
C GLY A 83 11.96 26.60 -29.11
N VAL A 84 11.71 25.29 -29.20
CA VAL A 84 10.37 24.72 -29.03
C VAL A 84 10.23 24.17 -27.62
N CYS A 85 9.23 24.63 -26.88
CA CYS A 85 8.95 24.12 -25.54
C CYS A 85 8.41 22.69 -25.60
N PHE A 86 9.01 21.77 -24.82
CA PHE A 86 8.64 20.36 -24.77
C PHE A 86 7.19 20.11 -24.34
N LEU A 87 6.65 20.95 -23.44
CA LEU A 87 5.29 20.74 -22.91
C LEU A 87 4.20 21.38 -23.76
N CYS A 88 4.37 22.63 -24.22
CA CYS A 88 3.32 23.32 -24.97
C CYS A 88 3.50 23.30 -26.48
N GLY A 89 4.66 22.84 -26.98
CA GLY A 89 4.97 22.76 -28.41
C GLY A 89 5.14 24.12 -29.11
N LYS A 90 5.06 25.24 -28.38
CA LYS A 90 5.22 26.58 -28.96
C LYS A 90 6.69 26.91 -29.18
N GLU A 91 6.97 27.58 -30.28
CA GLU A 91 8.26 28.23 -30.52
C GLU A 91 8.30 29.53 -29.71
N THR A 92 9.23 29.61 -28.75
CA THR A 92 9.31 30.67 -27.75
C THR A 92 10.69 30.66 -27.11
N GLU A 93 10.94 31.63 -26.24
CA GLU A 93 12.08 31.59 -25.35
C GLU A 93 11.99 30.41 -24.35
N VAL A 94 13.05 29.60 -24.30
CA VAL A 94 13.20 28.40 -23.45
C VAL A 94 14.56 28.40 -22.76
N GLY A 95 14.66 27.72 -21.62
CA GLY A 95 15.94 27.60 -20.90
C GLY A 95 15.90 26.69 -19.68
N ALA A 96 14.75 26.61 -19.01
CA ALA A 96 14.52 25.62 -17.96
C ALA A 96 14.35 24.22 -18.55
N ARG A 97 14.55 23.18 -17.73
CA ARG A 97 14.46 21.77 -18.11
C ARG A 97 13.53 21.03 -17.19
N VAL A 98 12.95 19.93 -17.68
CA VAL A 98 12.14 19.02 -16.86
C VAL A 98 12.94 18.51 -15.65
N SER A 99 14.24 18.25 -15.80
CA SER A 99 15.12 17.79 -14.71
C SER A 99 15.41 18.83 -13.62
N ASN A 100 15.12 20.11 -13.88
CA ASN A 100 15.13 21.13 -12.82
C ASN A 100 14.01 20.89 -11.80
N ILE A 101 12.91 20.24 -12.20
CA ILE A 101 11.75 19.94 -11.35
C ILE A 101 11.74 18.47 -10.91
N PHE A 102 11.98 17.55 -11.86
CA PHE A 102 11.95 16.11 -11.62
C PHE A 102 13.35 15.54 -11.73
N LYS A 103 14.02 15.35 -10.59
CA LYS A 103 15.40 14.83 -10.55
C LYS A 103 15.57 13.42 -11.12
N PHE A 104 14.47 12.66 -11.21
CA PHE A 104 14.46 11.36 -11.88
C PHE A 104 14.50 11.45 -13.42
N ALA A 105 14.34 12.64 -14.00
CA ALA A 105 14.55 12.86 -15.43
C ALA A 105 16.05 12.97 -15.70
N THR A 106 16.71 11.83 -15.89
CA THR A 106 18.15 11.65 -16.12
C THR A 106 18.59 12.08 -17.53
N ILE A 107 18.22 13.29 -17.94
CA ILE A 107 18.52 13.86 -19.27
C ILE A 107 20.00 14.21 -19.48
N ASP A 108 20.80 14.11 -18.42
CA ASP A 108 22.26 14.24 -18.41
C ASP A 108 22.97 13.00 -18.96
N GLN A 109 22.30 11.85 -18.95
CA GLN A 109 22.87 10.60 -19.43
C GLN A 109 22.80 10.55 -20.97
N PRO A 110 23.88 10.13 -21.66
CA PRO A 110 23.93 10.09 -23.12
C PRO A 110 22.74 9.36 -23.75
N GLY A 111 22.28 8.25 -23.19
CA GLY A 111 21.14 7.49 -23.72
C GLY A 111 19.80 8.23 -23.74
N PHE A 112 19.64 9.30 -22.96
CA PHE A 112 18.41 10.09 -22.86
C PHE A 112 18.56 11.52 -23.42
N ALA A 113 19.78 11.92 -23.76
CA ALA A 113 20.08 13.25 -24.27
C ALA A 113 19.89 13.32 -25.80
N TYR A 114 19.55 14.49 -26.31
CA TYR A 114 19.45 14.74 -27.75
C TYR A 114 20.72 14.33 -28.50
N MET A 115 20.57 13.67 -29.66
CA MET A 115 21.70 13.10 -30.43
C MET A 115 22.63 12.17 -29.62
N MET A 116 22.14 11.61 -28.52
CA MET A 116 22.90 10.76 -27.60
C MET A 116 24.20 11.41 -27.06
N SER A 117 24.21 12.74 -26.90
CA SER A 117 25.39 13.49 -26.48
C SER A 117 25.19 14.17 -25.14
N ASN A 118 26.14 13.98 -24.21
CA ASN A 118 26.16 14.70 -22.92
C ASN A 118 26.22 16.23 -23.08
N LYS A 119 26.71 16.75 -24.21
CA LYS A 119 26.75 18.19 -24.52
C LYS A 119 25.36 18.77 -24.83
N SER A 120 24.38 17.92 -25.11
CA SER A 120 23.02 18.34 -25.50
C SER A 120 22.02 18.34 -24.34
N HIS A 121 22.46 18.04 -23.12
CA HIS A 121 21.59 17.99 -21.94
C HIS A 121 20.85 19.32 -21.70
N ASP A 122 21.42 20.45 -22.13
CA ASP A 122 20.79 21.77 -22.05
C ASP A 122 19.69 22.00 -23.10
N VAL A 123 19.65 21.23 -24.19
CA VAL A 123 18.63 21.26 -25.25
C VAL A 123 17.61 20.14 -25.16
N THR A 124 17.77 19.24 -24.19
CA THR A 124 16.87 18.09 -24.01
C THR A 124 15.69 18.48 -23.14
N MET A 125 14.47 18.25 -23.64
CA MET A 125 13.19 18.60 -22.98
C MET A 125 13.16 20.04 -22.39
N PRO A 126 13.44 21.08 -23.21
CA PRO A 126 13.48 22.46 -22.74
C PRO A 126 12.07 22.99 -22.47
N LEU A 127 11.95 23.89 -21.50
CA LEU A 127 10.70 24.47 -21.05
C LEU A 127 10.74 25.99 -21.20
N CYS A 128 9.61 26.55 -21.66
CA CYS A 128 9.35 27.98 -21.52
C CYS A 128 8.95 28.32 -20.07
N GLN A 129 8.98 29.61 -19.75
CA GLN A 129 8.75 30.08 -18.38
C GLN A 129 7.37 29.69 -17.82
N ASP A 130 6.33 29.80 -18.63
CA ASP A 130 4.96 29.42 -18.25
C ASP A 130 4.85 27.94 -17.91
N CYS A 131 5.41 27.07 -18.77
CA CYS A 131 5.37 25.63 -18.59
C CYS A 131 6.21 25.19 -17.39
N PHE A 132 7.39 25.78 -17.19
CA PHE A 132 8.22 25.54 -16.02
C PHE A 132 7.47 25.91 -14.73
N SER A 133 6.88 27.10 -14.67
CA SER A 133 6.14 27.58 -13.49
C SER A 133 4.95 26.68 -13.15
N LYS A 134 4.15 26.31 -14.16
CA LYS A 134 3.00 25.40 -13.98
C LYS A 134 3.43 24.01 -13.53
N LEU A 135 4.50 23.47 -14.11
CA LEU A 135 5.00 22.14 -13.78
C LEU A 135 5.62 22.11 -12.38
N ALA A 136 6.35 23.15 -11.98
CA ALA A 136 6.91 23.28 -10.63
C ALA A 136 5.81 23.39 -9.58
N LEU A 137 4.76 24.18 -9.85
CA LEU A 137 3.59 24.26 -8.98
C LEU A 137 2.86 22.91 -8.89
N GLY A 138 2.64 22.24 -10.03
CA GLY A 138 2.03 20.91 -10.08
C GLY A 138 2.82 19.88 -9.28
N LYS A 139 4.16 19.90 -9.38
CA LYS A 139 5.04 19.05 -8.56
C LYS A 139 4.88 19.31 -7.08
N ARG A 140 4.85 20.57 -6.67
CA ARG A 140 4.64 20.96 -5.28
C ARG A 140 3.28 20.47 -4.76
N ILE A 141 2.21 20.66 -5.53
CA ILE A 141 0.88 20.12 -5.19
C ILE A 141 0.93 18.60 -5.08
N ALA A 142 1.65 17.91 -5.98
CA ALA A 142 1.78 16.47 -5.92
C ALA A 142 2.49 15.99 -4.65
N ASP A 143 3.61 16.62 -4.28
CA ASP A 143 4.35 16.33 -3.05
C ASP A 143 3.53 16.64 -1.79
N ASP A 144 2.86 17.79 -1.76
CA ASP A 144 2.19 18.31 -0.57
C ASP A 144 0.83 17.64 -0.35
N LYS A 145 0.08 17.30 -1.41
CA LYS A 145 -1.32 16.89 -1.32
C LYS A 145 -1.64 15.54 -1.97
N LEU A 146 -0.87 15.10 -2.95
CA LEU A 146 -1.20 13.90 -3.74
C LEU A 146 -0.24 12.73 -3.48
N THR A 147 0.59 12.83 -2.44
CA THR A 147 1.53 11.78 -2.06
C THR A 147 1.02 11.04 -0.84
N LEU A 148 1.15 9.73 -0.86
CA LEU A 148 0.93 8.90 0.33
C LEU A 148 2.09 7.94 0.54
N ASN A 149 2.39 7.67 1.81
CA ASN A 149 3.33 6.61 2.17
C ASN A 149 2.62 5.27 1.96
N PHE A 150 3.26 4.38 1.21
CA PHE A 150 2.71 3.10 0.82
C PHE A 150 3.74 2.00 1.12
N TYR A 151 3.71 1.56 2.37
CA TYR A 151 4.68 0.65 2.98
C TYR A 151 6.12 1.16 2.84
N GLU A 152 6.93 0.50 2.03
CA GLU A 152 8.34 0.82 1.78
C GLU A 152 8.54 1.80 0.62
N SER A 153 7.45 2.30 0.05
CA SER A 153 7.44 3.28 -1.02
C SER A 153 6.59 4.50 -0.69
N GLN A 154 6.64 5.48 -1.56
CA GLN A 154 5.67 6.54 -1.67
C GLN A 154 4.93 6.38 -3.00
N VAL A 155 3.68 6.79 -3.06
CA VAL A 155 2.92 6.80 -4.32
C VAL A 155 2.27 8.15 -4.53
N TYR A 156 2.46 8.71 -5.72
CA TYR A 156 1.64 9.81 -6.21
C TYR A 156 0.32 9.26 -6.71
N VAL A 157 -0.80 9.84 -6.26
CA VAL A 157 -2.15 9.57 -6.77
C VAL A 157 -2.58 10.79 -7.56
N LEU A 158 -2.32 10.76 -8.87
CA LEU A 158 -2.48 11.91 -9.76
C LEU A 158 -3.81 11.81 -10.51
N PRO A 159 -4.82 12.63 -10.17
CA PRO A 159 -6.08 12.65 -10.90
C PRO A 159 -5.95 13.37 -12.25
N ARG A 160 -6.59 12.78 -13.25
CA ARG A 160 -6.89 13.41 -14.54
C ARG A 160 -8.38 13.71 -14.59
N PHE A 161 -8.72 14.95 -14.91
CA PHE A 161 -10.11 15.42 -14.97
C PHE A 161 -10.57 15.51 -16.43
N ALA A 162 -11.85 15.20 -16.71
CA ALA A 162 -12.45 15.36 -18.03
C ALA A 162 -13.05 16.75 -18.22
N GLY A 163 -12.77 17.32 -19.39
CA GLY A 163 -13.30 18.60 -19.85
C GLY A 163 -12.76 19.82 -19.09
N ASP A 164 -13.32 20.99 -19.40
CA ASP A 164 -13.03 22.27 -18.73
C ASP A 164 -13.65 22.36 -17.32
N ARG A 165 -13.99 21.21 -16.71
CA ARG A 165 -14.60 21.11 -15.37
C ARG A 165 -13.67 21.56 -14.26
N ILE A 166 -12.41 21.91 -14.55
CA ILE A 166 -11.60 22.73 -13.66
C ILE A 166 -12.02 24.18 -13.90
N GLY A 167 -13.15 24.57 -13.30
CA GLY A 167 -13.61 25.95 -13.34
C GLY A 167 -12.50 26.89 -12.86
N LYS A 168 -12.44 28.08 -13.46
CA LYS A 168 -11.45 29.14 -13.15
C LYS A 168 -11.50 29.64 -11.69
N SER A 169 -12.33 29.06 -10.81
CA SER A 169 -12.46 29.42 -9.41
C SER A 169 -11.71 28.45 -8.49
N GLN A 170 -10.99 29.02 -7.53
CA GLN A 170 -10.20 28.30 -6.52
C GLN A 170 -11.05 27.32 -5.68
N GLN A 171 -12.32 27.67 -5.42
CA GLN A 171 -13.28 26.81 -4.71
C GLN A 171 -13.58 25.51 -5.46
N LEU A 172 -13.64 25.52 -6.80
CA LEU A 172 -13.89 24.31 -7.57
C LEU A 172 -12.69 23.37 -7.49
N ILE A 173 -11.46 23.92 -7.57
CA ILE A 173 -10.22 23.16 -7.40
C ILE A 173 -10.12 22.57 -5.99
N GLU A 174 -10.47 23.33 -4.95
CA GLU A 174 -10.49 22.85 -3.56
C GLU A 174 -11.52 21.75 -3.35
N ASN A 175 -12.73 21.89 -3.92
CA ASN A 175 -13.77 20.86 -3.85
C ASN A 175 -13.40 19.60 -4.66
N THR A 176 -12.85 19.76 -5.86
CA THR A 176 -12.39 18.66 -6.73
C THR A 176 -11.19 17.92 -6.15
N LEU A 177 -10.27 18.64 -5.49
CA LEU A 177 -9.12 18.03 -4.81
C LEU A 177 -9.45 17.58 -3.38
N SER A 178 -10.61 17.93 -2.81
CA SER A 178 -11.00 17.55 -1.44
C SER A 178 -10.94 16.05 -1.14
N PRO A 179 -11.18 15.11 -2.09
CA PRO A 179 -10.96 13.69 -1.82
C PRO A 179 -9.48 13.34 -1.59
N PHE A 180 -8.58 14.18 -2.10
CA PHE A 180 -7.14 14.02 -2.10
C PHE A 180 -6.41 14.90 -1.07
N THR A 181 -7.01 16.01 -0.59
CA THR A 181 -6.36 17.01 0.29
C THR A 181 -5.81 16.45 1.60
N SER A 182 -6.26 15.26 2.02
CA SER A 182 -5.81 14.61 3.26
C SER A 182 -4.89 13.40 3.03
N LEU A 183 -4.47 13.09 1.80
CA LEU A 183 -3.64 11.92 1.53
C LEU A 183 -2.30 11.98 2.27
N THR A 184 -1.65 13.14 2.24
CA THR A 184 -0.36 13.37 2.89
C THR A 184 -0.49 13.42 4.42
N ASP A 185 -1.55 14.04 4.94
CA ASP A 185 -1.76 14.23 6.37
C ASP A 185 -2.25 12.98 7.09
N SER A 186 -3.00 12.12 6.40
CA SER A 186 -3.58 10.89 6.99
C SER A 186 -2.51 9.89 7.49
N PHE A 187 -1.25 10.06 7.08
CA PHE A 187 -0.12 9.22 7.51
C PHE A 187 0.85 9.90 8.47
N ARG A 188 0.74 11.21 8.69
CA ARG A 188 1.64 11.97 9.58
C ARG A 188 1.25 11.84 11.07
N GLY A 189 0.05 11.35 11.37
CA GLY A 189 -0.40 11.09 12.75
C GLY A 189 0.27 9.87 13.39
N GLU A 190 0.46 9.91 14.71
CA GLU A 190 1.09 8.86 15.54
C GLU A 190 0.37 7.50 15.49
N ASP A 191 -0.85 7.46 14.98
CA ASP A 191 -1.70 6.29 14.97
C ASP A 191 -1.40 5.42 13.73
N ARG A 192 -0.49 4.45 13.89
CA ARG A 192 0.04 3.51 12.88
C ARG A 192 -0.99 2.58 12.20
N ARG A 193 -2.26 2.96 12.08
CA ARG A 193 -3.36 2.12 11.59
C ARG A 193 -3.54 2.24 10.07
N TYR A 194 -2.57 1.71 9.33
CA TYR A 194 -2.63 1.52 7.85
C TYR A 194 -3.94 0.86 7.40
N GLU A 195 -4.49 -0.04 8.21
CA GLU A 195 -5.68 -0.83 7.88
C GLU A 195 -6.92 0.01 7.56
N LYS A 196 -7.29 0.95 8.44
CA LYS A 196 -8.45 1.82 8.20
C LYS A 196 -8.19 2.79 7.07
N PHE A 197 -6.93 3.08 6.76
CA PHE A 197 -6.58 4.02 5.71
C PHE A 197 -6.81 3.44 4.32
N GLU A 198 -6.36 2.20 4.04
CA GLU A 198 -6.53 1.58 2.71
C GLU A 198 -8.00 1.47 2.29
N SER A 199 -8.86 0.89 3.13
CA SER A 199 -10.28 0.75 2.81
C SER A 199 -10.96 2.12 2.64
N ARG A 200 -10.59 3.12 3.46
CA ARG A 200 -11.11 4.50 3.30
C ARG A 200 -10.60 5.16 2.02
N LEU A 201 -9.34 4.95 1.66
CA LEU A 201 -8.72 5.48 0.46
C LEU A 201 -9.44 4.96 -0.78
N ILE A 202 -9.58 3.64 -0.91
CA ILE A 202 -10.25 3.02 -2.05
C ILE A 202 -11.70 3.50 -2.17
N LYS A 203 -12.44 3.59 -1.05
CA LYS A 203 -13.83 4.12 -1.04
C LYS A 203 -13.93 5.61 -1.34
N ARG A 204 -12.93 6.42 -1.00
CA ARG A 204 -12.87 7.84 -1.39
C ARG A 204 -12.57 7.98 -2.88
N LEU A 205 -11.62 7.19 -3.38
CA LEU A 205 -11.23 7.18 -4.78
C LEU A 205 -12.29 6.56 -5.69
N SER A 206 -13.22 5.74 -5.20
CA SER A 206 -14.30 5.19 -6.05
C SER A 206 -15.41 6.17 -6.42
N ARG A 207 -15.34 7.44 -5.96
CA ARG A 207 -16.35 8.47 -6.25
C ARG A 207 -16.23 8.98 -7.69
N GLU A 208 -17.24 8.67 -8.50
CA GLU A 208 -17.25 8.83 -9.96
C GLU A 208 -17.20 10.29 -10.45
N ASP A 209 -17.60 11.26 -9.62
CA ASP A 209 -17.66 12.68 -10.01
C ASP A 209 -16.37 13.46 -9.76
N ALA A 210 -15.38 12.86 -9.07
CA ALA A 210 -14.19 13.59 -8.64
C ALA A 210 -13.14 13.71 -9.76
N TYR A 211 -12.97 12.69 -10.60
CA TYR A 211 -11.94 12.61 -11.62
C TYR A 211 -12.35 11.63 -12.72
N SER A 212 -11.63 11.62 -13.83
CA SER A 212 -11.88 10.72 -14.97
C SER A 212 -10.96 9.51 -14.97
N THR A 213 -9.67 9.72 -14.73
CA THR A 213 -8.73 8.63 -14.45
C THR A 213 -7.74 9.00 -13.34
N LEU A 214 -7.11 8.01 -12.72
CA LEU A 214 -6.00 8.17 -11.78
C LEU A 214 -4.73 7.56 -12.39
N ASN A 215 -3.61 8.26 -12.20
CA ASN A 215 -2.29 7.70 -12.38
C ASN A 215 -1.66 7.45 -11.00
N PHE A 216 -1.09 6.27 -10.81
CA PHE A 216 -0.35 5.88 -9.61
C PHE A 216 1.13 5.75 -9.93
N VAL A 217 1.97 6.61 -9.35
CA VAL A 217 3.42 6.59 -9.55
C VAL A 217 4.10 6.20 -8.25
N PHE A 218 4.60 4.98 -8.16
CA PHE A 218 5.31 4.45 -7.00
C PHE A 218 6.79 4.80 -7.10
N PHE A 219 7.32 5.42 -6.05
CA PHE A 219 8.70 5.87 -6.00
C PHE A 219 9.31 5.75 -4.59
N VAL A 220 10.63 5.81 -4.51
CA VAL A 220 11.38 5.94 -3.26
C VAL A 220 12.29 7.16 -3.36
N LYS A 221 12.32 7.96 -2.30
CA LYS A 221 13.28 9.05 -2.11
C LYS A 221 14.43 8.55 -1.23
N ALA A 222 15.66 8.66 -1.72
CA ALA A 222 16.83 8.27 -0.93
C ALA A 222 17.02 9.23 0.26
N ARG A 223 17.39 8.71 1.43
CA ARG A 223 17.65 9.55 2.62
C ARG A 223 18.85 10.45 2.37
N GLY A 224 18.69 11.75 2.59
CA GLY A 224 19.77 12.74 2.47
C GLY A 224 20.24 13.04 1.05
N LYS A 225 19.53 12.56 0.02
CA LYS A 225 19.79 12.87 -1.40
C LYS A 225 18.49 13.32 -2.06
N ASP A 226 18.60 14.19 -3.06
CA ASP A 226 17.48 14.58 -3.93
C ASP A 226 17.11 13.50 -4.97
N GLU A 227 17.66 12.29 -4.84
CA GLU A 227 17.45 11.18 -5.77
C GLU A 227 16.07 10.55 -5.54
N VAL A 228 15.29 10.50 -6.62
CA VAL A 228 13.97 9.85 -6.67
C VAL A 228 14.06 8.68 -7.64
N LYS A 229 13.70 7.48 -7.20
CA LYS A 229 13.60 6.29 -8.07
C LYS A 229 12.15 5.91 -8.25
N VAL A 230 11.67 5.89 -9.49
CA VAL A 230 10.33 5.43 -9.84
C VAL A 230 10.38 3.95 -10.18
N TYR A 231 9.54 3.14 -9.53
CA TYR A 231 9.51 1.68 -9.71
C TYR A 231 8.28 1.20 -10.48
N LEU A 232 7.17 1.92 -10.38
CA LEU A 232 5.94 1.53 -11.05
C LEU A 232 5.13 2.77 -11.42
N ASN A 233 4.71 2.86 -12.67
CA ASN A 233 3.73 3.81 -13.14
C ASN A 233 2.51 3.04 -13.66
N ILE A 234 1.34 3.29 -13.06
CA ILE A 234 0.05 2.75 -13.46
C ILE A 234 -0.81 3.91 -13.93
N GLU A 235 -0.99 4.01 -15.24
CA GLU A 235 -1.74 5.12 -15.84
C GLU A 235 -3.22 4.79 -16.01
N ASP A 236 -4.06 5.80 -16.16
CA ASP A 236 -5.44 5.73 -16.64
C ASP A 236 -6.34 4.71 -15.91
N VAL A 237 -6.34 4.71 -14.58
CA VAL A 237 -7.25 3.88 -13.77
C VAL A 237 -8.60 4.61 -13.60
N PRO A 238 -9.71 4.09 -14.13
CA PRO A 238 -11.01 4.77 -14.03
C PRO A 238 -11.68 4.57 -12.66
N PRO A 239 -12.59 5.47 -12.23
CA PRO A 239 -13.37 5.31 -10.99
C PRO A 239 -14.13 3.99 -10.90
N SER A 240 -14.66 3.50 -12.03
CA SER A 240 -15.36 2.21 -12.12
C SER A 240 -14.47 1.05 -11.69
N ARG A 241 -13.17 1.10 -11.97
CA ARG A 241 -12.22 0.08 -11.51
C ARG A 241 -12.01 0.15 -10.00
N MET A 242 -11.89 1.36 -9.45
CA MET A 242 -11.79 1.56 -8.00
C MET A 242 -13.04 1.03 -7.28
N LYS A 243 -14.23 1.24 -7.85
CA LYS A 243 -15.50 0.70 -7.36
C LYS A 243 -15.55 -0.83 -7.41
N ALA A 244 -15.09 -1.43 -8.49
CA ALA A 244 -15.01 -2.89 -8.61
C ALA A 244 -14.07 -3.50 -7.55
N ILE A 245 -12.91 -2.89 -7.32
CA ILE A 245 -11.97 -3.29 -6.26
C ILE A 245 -12.63 -3.17 -4.88
N ALA A 246 -13.26 -2.03 -4.58
CA ALA A 246 -13.94 -1.78 -3.30
C ALA A 246 -15.06 -2.80 -3.03
N LYS A 247 -15.93 -2.99 -4.02
CA LYS A 247 -17.08 -3.90 -3.94
C LYS A 247 -16.61 -5.34 -3.75
N THR A 248 -15.66 -5.80 -4.56
CA THR A 248 -15.14 -7.18 -4.46
C THR A 248 -14.51 -7.45 -3.09
N ALA A 249 -13.78 -6.47 -2.55
CA ALA A 249 -13.25 -6.57 -1.19
C ALA A 249 -14.37 -6.65 -0.14
N ASP A 250 -15.36 -5.74 -0.18
CA ASP A 250 -16.49 -5.73 0.75
C ASP A 250 -17.31 -7.03 0.67
N ASP A 251 -17.52 -7.57 -0.54
CA ASP A 251 -18.24 -8.83 -0.80
C ASP A 251 -17.51 -10.00 -0.13
N ILE A 252 -16.20 -10.18 -0.39
CA ILE A 252 -15.38 -11.25 0.21
C ILE A 252 -15.30 -11.12 1.73
N GLU A 253 -15.10 -9.90 2.27
CA GLU A 253 -15.08 -9.69 3.73
C GLU A 253 -16.43 -10.08 4.39
N THR A 254 -17.54 -9.83 3.69
CA THR A 254 -18.89 -10.18 4.14
C THR A 254 -19.14 -11.68 4.07
N GLU A 255 -18.81 -12.32 2.93
CA GLU A 255 -18.90 -13.78 2.72
C GLU A 255 -18.12 -14.53 3.81
N LEU A 256 -16.92 -14.06 4.15
CA LEU A 256 -16.01 -14.72 5.08
C LEU A 256 -16.13 -14.23 6.53
N ARG A 257 -17.18 -13.48 6.88
CA ARG A 257 -17.34 -12.90 8.23
C ARG A 257 -17.33 -13.97 9.34
N SER A 258 -17.91 -15.14 9.06
CA SER A 258 -17.92 -16.33 9.92
C SER A 258 -16.52 -16.91 10.17
N LEU A 259 -15.55 -16.62 9.30
CA LEU A 259 -14.14 -17.03 9.42
C LEU A 259 -13.31 -16.08 10.29
N GLY A 260 -13.93 -15.40 11.25
CA GLY A 260 -13.23 -14.43 12.11
C GLY A 260 -13.00 -13.08 11.43
N SER A 261 -13.90 -12.70 10.52
CA SER A 261 -13.94 -11.36 9.89
C SER A 261 -12.59 -10.91 9.29
N PRO A 262 -12.05 -11.68 8.33
CA PRO A 262 -10.81 -11.30 7.65
C PRO A 262 -11.00 -9.97 6.91
N ARG A 263 -9.88 -9.29 6.64
CA ARG A 263 -9.87 -8.02 5.93
C ARG A 263 -8.96 -8.08 4.71
N ILE A 264 -9.43 -7.54 3.59
CA ILE A 264 -8.69 -7.43 2.33
C ILE A 264 -7.87 -6.15 2.38
N ARG A 265 -6.55 -6.30 2.40
CA ARG A 265 -5.59 -5.17 2.44
C ARG A 265 -4.39 -5.45 1.56
N PHE A 266 -3.91 -4.45 0.83
CA PHE A 266 -2.67 -4.58 0.05
C PHE A 266 -1.45 -4.87 0.92
N GLU A 267 -1.52 -4.57 2.23
CA GLU A 267 -0.52 -4.94 3.22
C GLU A 267 -0.27 -6.45 3.23
N ILE A 268 -1.32 -7.25 3.02
CA ILE A 268 -1.23 -8.71 2.96
C ILE A 268 -0.37 -9.14 1.76
N LEU A 269 -0.56 -8.53 0.60
CA LEU A 269 0.28 -8.78 -0.58
C LEU A 269 1.72 -8.37 -0.30
N TRP A 270 1.94 -7.18 0.25
CA TRP A 270 3.28 -6.70 0.59
C TRP A 270 3.99 -7.66 1.56
N LYS A 271 3.33 -8.08 2.65
CA LYS A 271 3.88 -9.05 3.62
C LYS A 271 4.21 -10.39 2.97
N VAL A 272 3.29 -10.93 2.17
CA VAL A 272 3.46 -12.24 1.51
C VAL A 272 4.65 -12.22 0.53
N PHE A 273 4.75 -11.20 -0.32
CA PHE A 273 5.82 -11.10 -1.30
C PHE A 273 7.17 -10.74 -0.68
N LYS A 274 7.19 -9.85 0.32
CA LYS A 274 8.41 -9.55 1.09
C LYS A 274 8.91 -10.76 1.87
N GLY A 275 7.98 -11.55 2.43
CA GLY A 275 8.29 -12.76 3.18
C GLY A 275 8.72 -12.48 4.63
N TYR A 276 8.42 -13.42 5.52
CA TYR A 276 8.60 -13.26 6.96
C TYR A 276 10.05 -12.93 7.38
N ALA A 277 11.04 -13.65 6.85
CA ALA A 277 12.44 -13.42 7.20
C ALA A 277 12.94 -12.01 6.86
N GLN A 278 12.46 -11.42 5.75
CA GLN A 278 12.84 -10.06 5.37
C GLN A 278 12.07 -9.00 6.18
N LEU A 279 10.83 -9.28 6.57
CA LEU A 279 10.07 -8.42 7.49
C LEU A 279 10.77 -8.24 8.85
N LYS A 280 11.61 -9.19 9.26
CA LYS A 280 12.42 -9.12 10.50
C LYS A 280 13.72 -8.35 10.36
N LYS A 281 14.19 -8.07 9.14
CA LYS A 281 15.41 -7.32 8.94
C LYS A 281 15.13 -5.83 9.08
N ASN A 282 15.82 -5.16 10.00
CA ASN A 282 15.88 -3.70 10.07
C ASN A 282 16.81 -3.17 8.97
N SER A 283 16.44 -3.29 7.70
CA SER A 283 17.19 -2.63 6.62
C SER A 283 16.63 -1.21 6.45
N SER A 284 17.36 -0.23 6.96
CA SER A 284 17.06 1.21 6.85
C SER A 284 17.51 1.83 5.51
N ASP A 285 18.16 1.05 4.65
CA ASP A 285 18.64 1.51 3.35
C ASP A 285 17.55 1.33 2.29
N SER A 286 16.89 2.45 1.96
CA SER A 286 15.89 2.64 0.89
C SER A 286 15.20 1.35 0.43
N PRO A 287 14.26 0.82 1.22
CA PRO A 287 13.66 -0.47 0.91
C PRO A 287 12.90 -0.38 -0.42
N VAL A 288 13.27 -1.26 -1.35
CA VAL A 288 12.57 -1.38 -2.63
C VAL A 288 11.38 -2.32 -2.43
N PRO A 289 10.14 -1.91 -2.79
CA PRO A 289 9.01 -2.83 -2.74
C PRO A 289 9.30 -4.09 -3.56
N PRO A 290 8.84 -5.27 -3.13
CA PRO A 290 9.02 -6.49 -3.92
C PRO A 290 8.46 -6.33 -5.34
N THR A 291 9.18 -6.79 -6.37
CA THR A 291 8.73 -6.70 -7.77
C THR A 291 7.37 -7.37 -7.97
N ASP A 292 7.20 -8.59 -7.44
CA ASP A 292 5.92 -9.32 -7.48
C ASP A 292 4.78 -8.51 -6.86
N PHE A 293 5.03 -7.77 -5.77
CA PHE A 293 4.03 -6.90 -5.17
C PHE A 293 3.62 -5.77 -6.13
N LEU A 294 4.59 -5.12 -6.77
CA LEU A 294 4.32 -4.07 -7.76
C LEU A 294 3.57 -4.60 -8.98
N GLU A 295 3.89 -5.81 -9.45
CA GLU A 295 3.16 -6.47 -10.54
C GLU A 295 1.70 -6.77 -10.17
N PHE A 296 1.45 -7.21 -8.94
CA PHE A 296 0.09 -7.43 -8.45
C PHE A 296 -0.68 -6.12 -8.28
N MET A 297 -0.03 -5.06 -7.80
CA MET A 297 -0.62 -3.72 -7.78
C MET A 297 -1.00 -3.28 -9.20
N ARG A 298 -0.12 -3.48 -10.19
CA ARG A 298 -0.46 -3.22 -11.60
C ARG A 298 -1.68 -4.03 -12.04
N ALA A 299 -1.71 -5.33 -11.78
CA ALA A 299 -2.80 -6.20 -12.21
C ALA A 299 -4.15 -5.80 -11.59
N ILE A 300 -4.15 -5.54 -10.27
CA ILE A 300 -5.33 -5.08 -9.54
C ILE A 300 -5.81 -3.75 -10.09
N PHE A 301 -4.95 -2.75 -10.28
CA PHE A 301 -5.41 -1.43 -10.71
C PHE A 301 -5.75 -1.36 -12.21
N LYS A 302 -5.11 -2.18 -13.07
CA LYS A 302 -5.44 -2.25 -14.50
C LYS A 302 -6.56 -3.22 -14.86
N GLY A 303 -6.96 -4.10 -13.93
CA GLY A 303 -7.96 -5.13 -14.23
C GLY A 303 -7.43 -6.26 -15.11
N THR A 304 -6.12 -6.53 -15.07
CA THR A 304 -5.54 -7.71 -15.71
C THR A 304 -5.48 -8.86 -14.71
N LYS A 305 -5.32 -10.09 -15.20
CA LYS A 305 -5.27 -11.28 -14.34
C LYS A 305 -4.00 -11.28 -13.47
N ALA A 306 -4.16 -11.44 -12.16
CA ALA A 306 -3.08 -11.69 -11.22
C ALA A 306 -2.71 -13.18 -11.21
N ASP A 307 -1.42 -13.51 -11.05
CA ASP A 307 -0.95 -14.89 -11.02
C ASP A 307 -1.22 -15.55 -9.65
N LEU A 308 -2.37 -16.23 -9.52
CA LEU A 308 -2.73 -16.93 -8.29
C LEU A 308 -1.71 -18.01 -7.90
N GLY A 309 -1.03 -18.64 -8.85
CA GLY A 309 0.00 -19.65 -8.57
C GLY A 309 1.20 -19.03 -7.85
N LEU A 310 1.67 -17.87 -8.34
CA LEU A 310 2.73 -17.10 -7.71
C LEU A 310 2.32 -16.63 -6.30
N TYR A 311 1.08 -16.14 -6.14
CA TYR A 311 0.56 -15.74 -4.82
C TYR A 311 0.54 -16.92 -3.84
N LYS A 312 -0.07 -18.06 -4.22
CA LYS A 312 -0.13 -19.26 -3.38
C LYS A 312 1.27 -19.74 -2.98
N LYS A 313 2.22 -19.75 -3.92
CA LYS A 313 3.63 -20.12 -3.66
C LYS A 313 4.30 -19.17 -2.68
N ALA A 314 4.09 -17.86 -2.84
CA ALA A 314 4.62 -16.85 -1.93
C ALA A 314 4.01 -16.98 -0.52
N SER A 315 2.70 -17.26 -0.41
CA SER A 315 2.04 -17.53 0.86
C SER A 315 2.63 -18.75 1.56
N MET A 316 2.84 -19.86 0.83
CA MET A 316 3.48 -21.07 1.39
C MET A 316 4.89 -20.78 1.89
N ARG A 317 5.69 -20.03 1.13
CA ARG A 317 7.02 -19.57 1.55
C ARG A 317 6.95 -18.70 2.81
N TYR A 318 5.98 -17.79 2.89
CA TYR A 318 5.76 -16.93 4.05
C TYR A 318 5.49 -17.78 5.30
N PHE A 319 4.53 -18.72 5.25
CA PHE A 319 4.19 -19.56 6.40
C PHE A 319 5.30 -20.54 6.78
N TYR A 320 6.01 -21.09 5.81
CA TYR A 320 7.20 -21.91 6.08
C TYR A 320 8.24 -21.10 6.86
N SER A 321 8.58 -19.90 6.36
CA SER A 321 9.55 -19.03 7.02
C SER A 321 9.08 -18.57 8.39
N LEU A 322 7.79 -18.31 8.56
CA LEU A 322 7.18 -18.00 9.84
C LEU A 322 7.39 -19.15 10.82
N LYS A 323 6.95 -20.36 10.47
CA LYS A 323 7.05 -21.52 11.37
C LYS A 323 8.49 -21.86 11.76
N MET A 324 9.44 -21.68 10.85
CA MET A 324 10.85 -22.03 11.11
C MET A 324 11.59 -20.98 11.93
N ASN A 325 11.18 -19.71 11.89
CA ASN A 325 11.99 -18.60 12.42
C ASN A 325 11.26 -17.72 13.46
N ALA A 326 9.95 -17.86 13.63
CA ALA A 326 9.19 -17.04 14.57
C ALA A 326 9.34 -17.53 16.01
N LYS A 327 9.38 -16.59 16.96
CA LYS A 327 9.25 -16.91 18.38
C LYS A 327 7.78 -17.23 18.73
N GLU A 328 7.55 -17.97 19.80
CA GLU A 328 6.21 -18.44 20.19
C GLU A 328 5.19 -17.31 20.44
N ASN A 329 5.65 -16.17 20.97
CA ASN A 329 4.84 -14.96 21.14
C ASN A 329 4.49 -14.27 19.81
N GLU A 330 5.33 -14.39 18.79
CA GLU A 330 5.09 -13.83 17.45
C GLU A 330 4.07 -14.67 16.67
N LEU A 331 4.08 -15.99 16.86
CA LEU A 331 3.10 -16.91 16.26
C LEU A 331 1.65 -16.57 16.62
N LYS A 332 1.41 -15.99 17.82
CA LYS A 332 0.07 -15.55 18.26
C LYS A 332 -0.42 -14.32 17.48
N GLY A 333 0.47 -13.39 17.10
CA GLY A 333 0.13 -12.20 16.31
C GLY A 333 -0.12 -12.49 14.83
N VAL A 334 0.57 -13.51 14.26
CA VAL A 334 0.43 -13.88 12.84
C VAL A 334 -0.84 -14.69 12.55
N PHE A 335 -1.55 -15.16 13.58
CA PHE A 335 -2.84 -15.87 13.42
C PHE A 335 -3.90 -15.00 12.72
N PHE A 336 -3.86 -13.66 12.88
CA PHE A 336 -4.72 -12.71 12.16
C PHE A 336 -4.37 -12.56 10.67
N ASP A 337 -3.11 -12.81 10.30
CA ASP A 337 -2.67 -12.74 8.91
C ASP A 337 -3.15 -13.96 8.12
N ARG A 338 -3.38 -15.14 8.73
CA ARG A 338 -3.80 -16.35 7.99
C ARG A 338 -5.13 -16.19 7.27
N ASN A 339 -6.18 -15.81 8.00
CA ASN A 339 -7.51 -15.69 7.41
C ASN A 339 -7.53 -14.55 6.37
N SER A 340 -6.76 -13.49 6.61
CA SER A 340 -6.59 -12.38 5.65
C SER A 340 -5.79 -12.79 4.41
N ILE A 341 -4.80 -13.68 4.52
CA ILE A 341 -4.05 -14.26 3.39
C ILE A 341 -4.96 -15.15 2.52
N VAL A 342 -5.78 -15.98 3.15
CA VAL A 342 -6.76 -16.80 2.41
C VAL A 342 -7.80 -15.92 1.72
N ALA A 343 -8.37 -14.95 2.45
CA ALA A 343 -9.32 -13.99 1.91
C ALA A 343 -8.73 -13.19 0.74
N MET A 344 -7.48 -12.77 0.83
CA MET A 344 -6.77 -12.09 -0.27
C MET A 344 -6.64 -13.00 -1.50
N GLY A 345 -6.40 -14.31 -1.31
CA GLY A 345 -6.42 -15.28 -2.41
C GLY A 345 -7.78 -15.31 -3.13
N TYR A 346 -8.88 -15.38 -2.38
CA TYR A 346 -10.23 -15.37 -2.95
C TYR A 346 -10.58 -14.04 -3.62
N PHE A 347 -10.16 -12.92 -3.03
CA PHE A 347 -10.30 -11.60 -3.63
C PHE A 347 -9.58 -11.50 -4.99
N LEU A 348 -8.35 -11.99 -5.07
CA LEU A 348 -7.60 -12.01 -6.34
C LEU A 348 -8.28 -12.89 -7.38
N ASP A 349 -8.79 -14.05 -6.99
CA ASP A 349 -9.51 -14.95 -7.91
C ASP A 349 -10.82 -14.33 -8.39
N ARG A 350 -11.61 -13.71 -7.51
CA ARG A 350 -12.84 -13.01 -7.86
C ARG A 350 -12.59 -11.81 -8.79
N LEU A 351 -11.45 -11.13 -8.65
CA LEU A 351 -11.03 -10.09 -9.59
C LEU A 351 -10.62 -10.66 -10.96
N ASN A 352 -10.02 -11.85 -11.00
CA ASN A 352 -9.63 -12.53 -12.23
C ASN A 352 -10.82 -13.15 -12.98
N ASN A 353 -11.78 -13.65 -12.21
CA ASN A 353 -12.95 -14.41 -12.64
C ASN A 353 -14.18 -13.87 -11.90
N PRO A 354 -14.86 -12.83 -12.44
CA PRO A 354 -16.00 -12.20 -11.79
C PRO A 354 -17.20 -13.15 -11.79
N LEU A 355 -17.30 -13.99 -10.76
CA LEU A 355 -18.44 -14.86 -10.48
C LEU A 355 -19.32 -14.19 -9.41
N GLU A 356 -20.64 -14.38 -9.50
CA GLU A 356 -21.53 -13.97 -8.40
C GLU A 356 -21.27 -14.89 -7.20
N GLY A 357 -20.84 -14.29 -6.08
CA GLY A 357 -20.74 -14.97 -4.79
C GLY A 357 -22.02 -14.79 -3.97
N GLY A 358 -22.00 -15.25 -2.72
CA GLY A 358 -23.14 -15.13 -1.82
C GLY A 358 -22.79 -15.48 -0.38
N VAL A 359 -23.57 -14.97 0.58
CA VAL A 359 -23.41 -15.35 1.99
C VAL A 359 -23.97 -16.75 2.18
N LEU A 360 -23.19 -17.62 2.81
CA LEU A 360 -23.59 -19.02 3.07
C LEU A 360 -24.92 -19.10 3.81
N GLY A 361 -25.80 -19.99 3.35
CA GLY A 361 -27.08 -20.27 3.98
C GLY A 361 -26.93 -21.01 5.31
N LEU A 362 -26.69 -20.29 6.42
CA LEU A 362 -26.41 -20.86 7.75
C LEU A 362 -27.49 -21.82 8.31
N LYS A 363 -28.68 -21.87 7.69
CA LYS A 363 -29.77 -22.80 8.02
C LYS A 363 -29.60 -24.21 7.41
N LYS A 364 -28.62 -24.39 6.52
CA LYS A 364 -28.33 -25.68 5.88
C LYS A 364 -27.56 -26.61 6.81
N THR A 365 -27.52 -27.90 6.48
CA THR A 365 -26.67 -28.85 7.19
C THR A 365 -25.19 -28.48 7.03
N LYS A 366 -24.33 -28.92 7.96
CA LYS A 366 -22.90 -28.57 7.93
C LYS A 366 -22.19 -29.12 6.69
N GLU A 367 -22.69 -30.23 6.15
CA GLU A 367 -22.21 -30.85 4.93
C GLU A 367 -22.58 -30.01 3.69
N GLU A 368 -23.84 -29.57 3.60
CA GLU A 368 -24.29 -28.68 2.52
C GLU A 368 -23.59 -27.33 2.55
N LEU A 369 -23.33 -26.78 3.74
CA LEU A 369 -22.55 -25.55 3.92
C LEU A 369 -21.12 -25.68 3.36
N LEU A 370 -20.53 -26.86 3.47
CA LEU A 370 -19.18 -27.10 3.02
C LEU A 370 -19.11 -27.29 1.50
N GLU A 371 -20.07 -28.00 0.90
CA GLU A 371 -20.17 -28.07 -0.56
C GLU A 371 -20.48 -26.70 -1.17
N GLU A 372 -21.40 -25.93 -0.58
CA GLU A 372 -21.68 -24.55 -1.01
C GLU A 372 -20.42 -23.68 -0.96
N TYR A 373 -19.59 -23.84 0.08
CA TYR A 373 -18.32 -23.13 0.18
C TYR A 373 -17.33 -23.52 -0.94
N PHE A 374 -17.28 -24.80 -1.33
CA PHE A 374 -16.44 -25.23 -2.45
C PHE A 374 -16.93 -24.70 -3.79
N GLU A 375 -18.25 -24.67 -3.99
CA GLU A 375 -18.89 -24.12 -5.19
C GLU A 375 -18.67 -22.60 -5.33
N GLN A 376 -18.54 -21.87 -4.23
CA GLN A 376 -18.24 -20.43 -4.23
C GLN A 376 -16.80 -20.11 -4.64
N TYR A 377 -15.86 -21.05 -4.46
CA TYR A 377 -14.44 -20.85 -4.76
C TYR A 377 -13.86 -22.00 -5.61
N PRO A 378 -14.41 -22.24 -6.83
CA PRO A 378 -14.05 -23.39 -7.64
C PRO A 378 -12.57 -23.36 -8.09
N GLY A 379 -11.97 -22.17 -8.22
CA GLY A 379 -10.54 -22.00 -8.52
C GLY A 379 -9.58 -22.52 -7.44
N PHE A 380 -10.09 -22.84 -6.24
CA PHE A 380 -9.34 -23.41 -5.13
C PHE A 380 -9.71 -24.85 -4.81
N PHE A 381 -10.90 -25.30 -5.23
CA PHE A 381 -11.48 -26.60 -4.83
C PHE A 381 -12.03 -27.39 -6.03
N ALA A 382 -11.36 -27.28 -7.18
CA ALA A 382 -11.78 -27.90 -8.44
C ALA A 382 -11.78 -29.44 -8.42
N ASN A 383 -10.92 -30.04 -7.59
CA ASN A 383 -10.68 -31.48 -7.55
C ASN A 383 -10.87 -32.03 -6.14
N ASP A 384 -11.24 -33.30 -6.03
CA ASP A 384 -11.46 -33.95 -4.74
C ASP A 384 -10.19 -34.08 -3.89
N ASP A 385 -8.99 -34.08 -4.48
CA ASP A 385 -7.73 -34.01 -3.72
C ASP A 385 -7.56 -32.66 -3.00
N LEU A 386 -7.99 -31.55 -3.61
CA LEU A 386 -8.00 -30.22 -2.97
C LEU A 386 -9.08 -30.12 -1.90
N LYS A 387 -10.30 -30.63 -2.17
CA LYS A 387 -11.37 -30.71 -1.16
C LYS A 387 -10.95 -31.55 0.03
N LEU A 388 -10.29 -32.69 -0.22
CA LEU A 388 -9.72 -33.54 0.81
C LEU A 388 -8.70 -32.78 1.67
N THR A 389 -7.67 -32.17 1.07
CA THR A 389 -6.64 -31.48 1.88
C THR A 389 -7.20 -30.29 2.64
N PHE A 390 -8.22 -29.60 2.12
CA PHE A 390 -8.99 -28.61 2.85
C PHE A 390 -9.64 -29.21 4.10
N VAL A 391 -10.38 -30.33 3.97
CA VAL A 391 -11.02 -30.99 5.12
C VAL A 391 -9.97 -31.47 6.14
N ILE A 392 -8.83 -32.02 5.68
CA ILE A 392 -7.71 -32.38 6.57
C ILE A 392 -7.20 -31.14 7.32
N GLY A 393 -7.09 -29.98 6.66
CA GLY A 393 -6.72 -28.71 7.27
C GLY A 393 -7.70 -28.25 8.36
N MET A 394 -9.01 -28.38 8.12
CA MET A 394 -10.03 -28.09 9.14
C MET A 394 -9.88 -28.99 10.36
N ILE A 395 -9.79 -30.31 10.14
CA ILE A 395 -9.60 -31.30 11.22
C ILE A 395 -8.32 -30.99 11.99
N HIS A 396 -7.23 -30.69 11.29
CA HIS A 396 -5.96 -30.33 11.89
C HIS A 396 -6.09 -29.13 12.84
N ALA A 397 -6.72 -28.03 12.38
CA ALA A 397 -6.91 -26.84 13.19
C ALA A 397 -7.78 -27.08 14.43
N LEU A 398 -8.79 -27.95 14.32
CA LEU A 398 -9.62 -28.35 15.47
C LEU A 398 -8.81 -29.19 16.48
N VAL A 399 -8.11 -30.23 16.02
CA VAL A 399 -7.27 -31.09 16.87
C VAL A 399 -6.16 -30.30 17.56
N VAL A 400 -5.50 -29.37 16.85
CA VAL A 400 -4.49 -28.48 17.45
C VAL A 400 -5.10 -27.57 18.51
N GLY A 401 -6.33 -27.08 18.30
CA GLY A 401 -7.08 -26.33 19.31
C GLY A 401 -7.25 -27.14 20.60
N ILE A 402 -7.79 -28.36 20.47
CA ILE A 402 -7.99 -29.29 21.60
C ILE A 402 -6.67 -29.59 22.33
N GLN A 403 -5.58 -29.81 21.59
CA GLN A 403 -4.27 -30.06 22.19
C GLN A 403 -3.81 -28.88 23.06
N LYS A 404 -3.98 -27.65 22.57
CA LYS A 404 -3.62 -26.43 23.30
C LYS A 404 -4.46 -26.26 24.57
N ASP A 405 -5.76 -26.51 24.50
CA ASP A 405 -6.66 -26.42 25.66
C ASP A 405 -6.27 -27.41 26.76
N GLN A 406 -5.66 -28.53 26.38
CA GLN A 406 -5.14 -29.55 27.30
C GLN A 406 -3.67 -29.33 27.71
N GLY A 407 -3.05 -28.21 27.33
CA GLY A 407 -1.66 -27.88 27.67
C GLY A 407 -0.59 -28.61 26.86
N TYR A 408 -0.97 -29.33 25.79
CA TYR A 408 -0.01 -29.95 24.87
C TYR A 408 0.40 -28.95 23.78
N SER A 409 1.70 -28.79 23.53
CA SER A 409 2.23 -28.01 22.42
C SER A 409 2.89 -28.92 21.35
N GLY A 410 2.75 -28.54 20.07
CA GLY A 410 3.66 -28.94 18.98
C GLY A 410 3.43 -30.27 18.25
N THR A 411 2.76 -31.28 18.80
CA THR A 411 2.83 -32.64 18.21
C THR A 411 2.15 -32.81 16.82
N ALA A 412 0.97 -32.23 16.60
CA ALA A 412 0.31 -32.28 15.29
C ALA A 412 0.90 -31.25 14.32
N ASP A 413 1.33 -30.10 14.83
CA ASP A 413 1.83 -28.97 14.05
C ASP A 413 3.20 -29.25 13.41
N GLN A 414 4.04 -30.06 14.07
CA GLN A 414 5.32 -30.51 13.53
C GLN A 414 5.17 -31.41 12.29
N ARG A 415 4.04 -32.12 12.15
CA ARG A 415 3.82 -33.08 11.06
C ARG A 415 3.47 -32.43 9.72
N ILE A 416 3.07 -31.15 9.71
CA ILE A 416 2.73 -30.46 8.45
C ILE A 416 3.96 -30.00 7.64
N LYS A 417 5.17 -30.27 8.13
CA LYS A 417 6.46 -29.96 7.47
C LYS A 417 6.58 -28.49 7.02
N GLY A 418 5.97 -27.57 7.77
CA GLY A 418 5.91 -26.15 7.41
C GLY A 418 5.17 -25.87 6.10
N TYR A 419 4.08 -26.59 5.82
CA TYR A 419 3.32 -26.53 4.55
C TYR A 419 4.12 -27.02 3.34
N ARG A 420 4.85 -28.13 3.52
CA ARG A 420 5.58 -28.86 2.46
C ARG A 420 5.16 -30.33 2.38
N MET A 421 3.90 -30.61 2.71
CA MET A 421 3.36 -31.97 2.66
C MET A 421 3.24 -32.44 1.21
N LYS A 422 3.64 -33.68 0.97
CA LYS A 422 3.35 -34.45 -0.25
C LYS A 422 2.01 -35.19 -0.11
N PRO A 423 1.42 -35.72 -1.20
CA PRO A 423 0.17 -36.48 -1.12
C PRO A 423 0.15 -37.56 -0.03
N ASP A 424 1.21 -38.34 0.11
CA ASP A 424 1.27 -39.38 1.15
C ASP A 424 1.40 -38.81 2.57
N ASP A 425 2.05 -37.65 2.73
CA ASP A 425 2.11 -36.96 4.02
C ASP A 425 0.71 -36.55 4.49
N PHE A 426 -0.17 -36.12 3.57
CA PHE A 426 -1.56 -35.80 3.92
C PHE A 426 -2.35 -37.03 4.39
N LYS A 427 -2.16 -38.18 3.72
CA LYS A 427 -2.82 -39.45 4.08
C LYS A 427 -2.35 -39.94 5.45
N GLU A 428 -1.05 -39.90 5.69
CA GLU A 428 -0.45 -40.23 6.99
C GLU A 428 -0.92 -39.28 8.09
N HIS A 429 -0.99 -37.98 7.78
CA HIS A 429 -1.44 -36.96 8.72
C HIS A 429 -2.93 -37.15 9.08
N LEU A 430 -3.79 -37.46 8.10
CA LEU A 430 -5.20 -37.78 8.36
C LEU A 430 -5.34 -38.99 9.29
N THR A 431 -4.54 -40.03 9.08
CA THR A 431 -4.51 -41.22 9.95
C THR A 431 -4.09 -40.86 11.37
N TYR A 432 -3.01 -40.09 11.50
CA TYR A 432 -2.53 -39.57 12.78
C TYR A 432 -3.59 -38.71 13.50
N LEU A 433 -4.26 -37.81 12.79
CA LEU A 433 -5.31 -36.96 13.33
C LEU A 433 -6.49 -37.81 13.84
N ARG A 434 -6.84 -38.90 13.15
CA ARG A 434 -7.88 -39.84 13.58
C ARG A 434 -7.53 -40.53 14.89
N ASP A 435 -6.28 -40.96 15.05
CA ASP A 435 -5.81 -41.59 16.30
C ASP A 435 -5.77 -40.59 17.46
N LYS A 436 -5.30 -39.37 17.21
CA LYS A 436 -5.33 -38.29 18.19
C LYS A 436 -6.74 -37.93 18.59
N TYR A 437 -7.66 -37.81 17.64
CA TYR A 437 -9.05 -37.56 17.91
C TYR A 437 -9.67 -38.66 18.78
N LYS A 438 -9.44 -39.96 18.51
CA LYS A 438 -9.90 -41.07 19.37
C LYS A 438 -9.37 -40.98 20.81
N HIS A 439 -8.15 -40.50 20.98
CA HIS A 439 -7.54 -40.31 22.29
C HIS A 439 -8.15 -39.13 23.05
N TYR A 440 -8.45 -38.02 22.35
CA TYR A 440 -8.95 -36.80 22.96
C TYR A 440 -10.49 -36.74 23.07
N SER A 441 -11.23 -37.43 22.21
CA SER A 441 -12.70 -37.40 22.18
C SER A 441 -13.32 -37.87 23.49
N LYS A 442 -12.67 -38.81 24.19
CA LYS A 442 -13.07 -39.27 25.53
C LYS A 442 -12.94 -38.20 26.63
N LYS A 443 -12.20 -37.13 26.37
CA LYS A 443 -11.90 -36.03 27.32
C LYS A 443 -12.57 -34.72 26.94
N MET A 444 -13.34 -34.67 25.84
CA MET A 444 -14.05 -33.47 25.41
C MET A 444 -15.36 -33.33 26.19
N ALA A 445 -15.61 -32.14 26.76
CA ALA A 445 -16.81 -31.87 27.55
C ALA A 445 -18.10 -31.67 26.71
N ASN A 446 -17.98 -31.42 25.40
CA ASN A 446 -19.12 -31.09 24.54
C ASN A 446 -19.34 -32.13 23.42
N THR A 447 -20.43 -32.89 23.52
CA THR A 447 -20.81 -33.99 22.61
C THR A 447 -21.05 -33.53 21.16
N SER A 448 -21.44 -32.26 20.95
CA SER A 448 -21.73 -31.72 19.60
C SER A 448 -20.47 -31.53 18.74
N HIS A 449 -19.36 -31.12 19.34
CA HIS A 449 -18.07 -30.98 18.65
C HIS A 449 -17.45 -32.34 18.30
N ILE A 450 -17.64 -33.34 19.18
CA ILE A 450 -17.22 -34.72 18.93
C ILE A 450 -17.92 -35.25 17.68
N GLY A 451 -19.26 -35.22 17.65
CA GLY A 451 -20.03 -35.71 16.50
C GLY A 451 -19.67 -35.01 15.18
N PHE A 452 -19.41 -33.71 15.23
CA PHE A 452 -19.03 -32.93 14.05
C PHE A 452 -17.64 -33.28 13.51
N VAL A 453 -16.63 -33.42 14.38
CA VAL A 453 -15.28 -33.84 13.93
C VAL A 453 -15.34 -35.26 13.34
N GLY A 454 -16.18 -36.14 13.89
CA GLY A 454 -16.45 -37.46 13.31
C GLY A 454 -16.96 -37.36 11.86
N LYS A 455 -17.96 -36.49 11.61
CA LYS A 455 -18.48 -36.22 10.26
C LYS A 455 -17.43 -35.66 9.29
N LEU A 456 -16.51 -34.81 9.76
CA LEU A 456 -15.40 -34.34 8.93
C LEU A 456 -14.48 -35.49 8.51
N PHE A 457 -14.24 -36.49 9.38
CA PHE A 457 -13.49 -37.69 9.00
C PHE A 457 -14.22 -38.55 7.97
N ASP A 458 -15.56 -38.63 8.04
CA ASP A 458 -16.36 -39.34 7.03
C ASP A 458 -16.28 -38.65 5.67
N LEU A 459 -16.39 -37.32 5.67
CA LEU A 459 -16.27 -36.51 4.44
C LEU A 459 -14.87 -36.60 3.85
N ALA A 460 -13.81 -36.52 4.67
CA ALA A 460 -12.45 -36.79 4.23
C ALA A 460 -12.33 -38.19 3.62
N GLY A 461 -12.99 -39.20 4.19
CA GLY A 461 -13.06 -40.54 3.61
C GLY A 461 -13.68 -40.55 2.20
N ARG A 462 -14.78 -39.82 2.00
CA ARG A 462 -15.43 -39.71 0.68
C ARG A 462 -14.53 -39.05 -0.36
N TYR A 463 -13.96 -37.88 -0.06
CA TYR A 463 -13.05 -37.23 -1.01
C TYR A 463 -11.77 -38.03 -1.24
N GLN A 464 -11.26 -38.75 -0.23
CA GLN A 464 -10.13 -39.65 -0.39
C GLN A 464 -10.43 -40.82 -1.34
N LEU A 465 -11.64 -41.39 -1.28
CA LEU A 465 -12.07 -42.44 -2.20
C LEU A 465 -12.17 -41.91 -3.64
N ASN A 466 -12.77 -40.73 -3.82
CA ASN A 466 -12.96 -40.15 -5.14
C ASN A 466 -11.65 -39.65 -5.77
N ALA A 467 -10.77 -39.04 -4.97
CA ALA A 467 -9.46 -38.56 -5.43
C ALA A 467 -8.53 -39.71 -5.87
N GLY A 468 -8.78 -40.92 -5.38
CA GLY A 468 -7.99 -42.11 -5.71
C GLY A 468 -6.52 -41.98 -5.31
N MET A 469 -5.67 -42.74 -6.00
CA MET A 469 -4.23 -42.83 -5.70
C MET A 469 -3.35 -41.85 -6.49
N SER A 470 -3.86 -41.30 -7.58
CA SER A 470 -3.10 -40.48 -8.53
C SER A 470 -3.56 -39.03 -8.48
N TRP A 471 -3.17 -38.32 -7.43
CA TRP A 471 -3.49 -36.90 -7.27
C TRP A 471 -2.79 -36.07 -8.34
N THR A 472 -3.55 -35.24 -9.05
CA THR A 472 -3.07 -34.41 -10.16
C THR A 472 -2.76 -32.97 -9.74
N SER A 473 -3.27 -32.54 -8.58
CA SER A 473 -3.08 -31.17 -8.10
C SER A 473 -1.63 -30.90 -7.67
N SER A 474 -1.18 -29.66 -7.87
CA SER A 474 0.20 -29.28 -7.54
C SER A 474 0.45 -29.31 -6.02
N LEU A 475 1.69 -29.54 -5.60
CA LEU A 475 2.06 -29.49 -4.18
C LEU A 475 1.70 -28.14 -3.53
N THR A 476 1.82 -27.05 -4.28
CA THR A 476 1.45 -25.71 -3.80
C THR A 476 -0.05 -25.60 -3.58
N ASP A 477 -0.87 -26.09 -4.50
CA ASP A 477 -2.33 -26.04 -4.36
C ASP A 477 -2.81 -26.95 -3.23
N LEU A 478 -2.26 -28.16 -3.10
CA LEU A 478 -2.61 -29.07 -2.00
C LEU A 478 -2.34 -28.45 -0.62
N ASN A 479 -1.16 -27.84 -0.44
CA ASN A 479 -0.79 -27.19 0.83
C ASN A 479 -1.56 -25.87 1.06
N TYR A 480 -1.90 -25.14 -0.01
CA TYR A 480 -2.72 -23.93 0.10
C TYR A 480 -4.18 -24.26 0.43
N ALA A 481 -4.77 -25.31 -0.18
CA ALA A 481 -6.11 -25.78 0.18
C ALA A 481 -6.18 -26.25 1.63
N PHE A 482 -5.14 -26.93 2.13
CA PHE A 482 -4.99 -27.23 3.56
C PHE A 482 -4.98 -25.97 4.44
N LEU A 483 -4.25 -24.93 4.04
CA LEU A 483 -4.24 -23.64 4.74
C LEU A 483 -5.64 -22.99 4.74
N CYS A 484 -6.37 -23.04 3.62
CA CYS A 484 -7.76 -22.59 3.55
C CYS A 484 -8.65 -23.35 4.55
N GLY A 485 -8.43 -24.67 4.69
CA GLY A 485 -9.11 -25.50 5.68
C GLY A 485 -8.84 -25.05 7.11
N GLU A 486 -7.57 -24.79 7.45
CA GLU A 486 -7.22 -24.29 8.78
C GLU A 486 -7.83 -22.91 9.09
N ALA A 487 -7.88 -22.01 8.10
CA ALA A 487 -8.53 -20.72 8.23
C ALA A 487 -10.05 -20.86 8.43
N SER A 488 -10.62 -21.93 7.89
CA SER A 488 -12.07 -22.18 7.87
C SER A 488 -12.57 -23.00 9.07
N LYS A 489 -11.75 -23.24 10.10
CA LYS A 489 -12.15 -24.06 11.27
C LYS A 489 -13.47 -23.61 11.94
N ASN A 490 -13.76 -22.30 11.90
CA ASN A 490 -14.94 -21.70 12.52
C ASN A 490 -16.19 -21.70 11.62
N LEU A 491 -16.02 -21.98 10.32
CA LEU A 491 -17.08 -22.00 9.31
C LEU A 491 -18.31 -22.81 9.78
N LEU A 492 -18.03 -23.92 10.46
CA LEU A 492 -19.03 -24.92 10.85
C LEU A 492 -19.21 -25.02 12.38
N MET A 493 -18.55 -24.13 13.15
CA MET A 493 -18.67 -24.03 14.61
C MET A 493 -19.65 -22.91 15.02
N SER A 494 -19.81 -21.89 14.18
CA SER A 494 -20.61 -20.69 14.47
C SER A 494 -22.14 -20.89 14.44
N SER A 495 -22.63 -22.08 14.12
CA SER A 495 -24.06 -22.39 14.11
C SER A 495 -24.66 -22.71 15.49
N SER A 496 -23.88 -22.73 16.57
CA SER A 496 -24.40 -23.01 17.92
C SER A 496 -24.17 -21.91 18.96
N GLU A 497 -23.27 -20.94 18.73
CA GLU A 497 -22.92 -19.93 19.75
C GLU A 497 -23.70 -18.61 19.60
N LYS A 498 -24.25 -18.30 18.42
CA LYS A 498 -25.01 -17.03 18.22
C LYS A 498 -26.51 -17.13 18.48
N GLU A 499 -27.06 -18.34 18.61
CA GLU A 499 -28.47 -18.53 18.96
C GLU A 499 -28.68 -18.47 20.48
N ILE A 500 -27.74 -18.99 21.27
CA ILE A 500 -27.82 -18.95 22.75
C ILE A 500 -27.75 -17.52 23.29
N ASP A 501 -26.85 -16.67 22.76
CA ASP A 501 -26.74 -15.26 23.19
C ASP A 501 -27.92 -14.38 22.74
N LYS A 502 -28.75 -14.85 21.79
CA LYS A 502 -29.93 -14.11 21.32
C LYS A 502 -31.22 -14.55 21.99
N GLU A 503 -31.37 -15.83 22.32
CA GLU A 503 -32.51 -16.32 23.10
C GLU A 503 -32.40 -15.91 24.58
N VAL A 504 -31.20 -15.96 25.17
CA VAL A 504 -31.00 -15.54 26.58
C VAL A 504 -31.24 -14.03 26.76
N ASN A 505 -30.90 -13.19 25.77
CA ASN A 505 -31.19 -11.75 25.82
C ASN A 505 -32.64 -11.39 25.47
N MET A 506 -33.43 -12.32 24.91
CA MET A 506 -34.86 -12.10 24.66
C MET A 506 -35.73 -12.57 25.82
N GLU A 507 -35.30 -13.59 26.58
CA GLU A 507 -36.03 -14.07 27.77
C GLU A 507 -35.75 -13.25 29.04
N GLU A 508 -34.70 -12.41 29.06
CA GLU A 508 -34.42 -11.47 30.16
C GLU A 508 -35.07 -10.07 29.98
N GLU A 509 -35.78 -9.81 28.88
CA GLU A 509 -36.49 -8.54 28.59
C GLU A 509 -38.03 -8.66 28.46
N GLU A 510 -38.66 -9.74 28.95
CA GLU A 510 -40.13 -9.82 29.14
C GLU A 510 -40.59 -9.58 30.59
#